data_AF-A0A3C0NEZ4-F1
#
_entry.id   AF-A0A3C0NEZ4-F1
#
_cell.length_a   1.000
_cell.length_b   1.000
_cell.length_c   1.000
_cell.angle_alpha   90.00
_cell.angle_beta   90.00
_cell.angle_gamma   90.00
#
_symmetry.space_group_name_H-M   'P 1'
#
loop_
_entity.id
_entity.type
_entity.pdbx_description
1 polymer ?
#
loop_
_entity_poly.entity_id
_entity_poly.type
_entity_poly.pdbx_seq_one_letter_code
_entity_poly.pdbx_strand_id
1 'polypeptide(L)'
;MQTLRQAFEERNLMGKWAQKLEQDWRKRLASDYPDQSPAIRESIVRWLIGENVERFDTMMPNQLEIVSQAMDYRYRILRQRYLGVEPVRAYRNLTTRLASLVTLRNKIRTWVSLSRDRQRAVVDVLQEVIQELLNSDRYIQKQISWIGQCTDDSRLREALLLTTIEEYCLRPIRNQPLLVYRFVNFLRRSQRGGMTHVPEGDQVRLVSEEVTPDEMDAPVSLLDNQAVAEYQETQAFEEQQTLRKSVRQEFETYLRENLGSEAAEWLRLYLQGQSQEAIAKALNKPIKEVYRLREKISYHAIRVFSIKGKPELVASWLETSLQEHSLGLTPAQWEEFWENLTPLQRQLLEQQKAGKTLEAIAKDLNLKINQVIGEWSKLYLAAQAIRSAS
;
A
#
# COMPACT_ATOMS: atom_id res chain seq x y z
N MET A 1 -26.65 42.14 -19.12
CA MET A 1 -25.98 42.45 -17.84
C MET A 1 -26.15 41.36 -16.79
N GLN A 2 -27.25 40.59 -16.78
CA GLN A 2 -27.50 39.52 -15.79
C GLN A 2 -26.64 38.26 -16.01
N THR A 3 -26.41 37.87 -17.27
CA THR A 3 -25.53 36.76 -17.67
C THR A 3 -24.05 36.99 -17.36
N LEU A 4 -23.59 38.24 -17.45
CA LEU A 4 -22.22 38.63 -17.07
C LEU A 4 -22.00 38.64 -15.55
N ARG A 5 -23.04 38.88 -14.74
CA ARG A 5 -22.97 38.80 -13.28
C ARG A 5 -22.98 37.35 -12.78
N GLN A 6 -23.80 36.48 -13.38
CA GLN A 6 -23.77 35.04 -13.10
C GLN A 6 -22.42 34.40 -13.45
N ALA A 7 -21.86 34.71 -14.63
CA ALA A 7 -20.54 34.23 -15.01
C ALA A 7 -19.39 34.76 -14.12
N PHE A 8 -19.59 35.92 -13.47
CA PHE A 8 -18.63 36.50 -12.53
C PHE A 8 -18.80 35.94 -11.11
N GLU A 9 -20.02 35.60 -10.69
CA GLU A 9 -20.31 34.89 -9.43
C GLU A 9 -19.85 33.44 -9.49
N GLU A 10 -20.02 32.74 -10.62
CA GLU A 10 -19.47 31.40 -10.86
C GLU A 10 -17.93 31.41 -10.87
N ARG A 11 -17.29 32.45 -11.44
CA ARG A 11 -15.84 32.67 -11.34
C ARG A 11 -15.35 32.96 -9.91
N ASN A 12 -16.14 33.67 -9.10
CA ASN A 12 -15.81 33.95 -7.69
C ASN A 12 -16.04 32.75 -6.76
N LEU A 13 -16.90 31.80 -7.15
CA LEU A 13 -17.02 30.48 -6.51
C LEU A 13 -15.88 29.54 -6.93
N MET A 14 -15.38 29.67 -8.16
CA MET A 14 -14.23 28.91 -8.67
C MET A 14 -12.92 29.23 -7.92
N GLY A 15 -12.64 30.49 -7.57
CA GLY A 15 -11.42 30.87 -6.82
C GLY A 15 -11.33 30.43 -5.35
N LYS A 16 -12.26 29.61 -4.85
CA LYS A 16 -12.30 29.11 -3.46
C LYS A 16 -12.02 27.62 -3.33
N TRP A 17 -11.92 26.88 -4.44
CA TRP A 17 -11.74 25.42 -4.38
C TRP A 17 -10.36 25.02 -3.89
N ALA A 18 -9.31 25.68 -4.39
CA ALA A 18 -7.96 25.46 -3.90
C ALA A 18 -7.83 25.70 -2.39
N GLN A 19 -8.38 26.81 -1.89
CA GLN A 19 -8.36 27.15 -0.47
C GLN A 19 -9.18 26.17 0.38
N LYS A 20 -10.34 25.73 -0.13
CA LYS A 20 -11.17 24.72 0.54
C LYS A 20 -10.43 23.39 0.64
N LEU A 21 -9.83 22.94 -0.45
CA LEU A 21 -9.09 21.68 -0.51
C LEU A 21 -7.84 21.71 0.38
N GLU A 22 -7.14 22.83 0.44
CA GLU A 22 -6.04 23.07 1.37
C GLU A 22 -6.50 22.99 2.83
N GLN A 23 -7.63 23.62 3.17
CA GLN A 23 -8.21 23.54 4.52
C GLN A 23 -8.66 22.13 4.89
N ASP A 24 -9.27 21.40 3.97
CA ASP A 24 -9.72 20.02 4.19
C ASP A 24 -8.53 19.09 4.44
N TRP A 25 -7.46 19.21 3.65
CA TRP A 25 -6.22 18.47 3.89
C TRP A 25 -5.51 18.86 5.19
N ARG A 26 -5.49 20.16 5.55
CA ARG A 26 -4.96 20.60 6.86
C ARG A 26 -5.71 19.97 8.02
N LYS A 27 -7.04 19.95 7.99
CA LYS A 27 -7.87 19.32 9.02
C LYS A 27 -7.60 17.82 9.11
N ARG A 28 -7.54 17.14 7.96
CA ARG A 28 -7.29 15.70 7.91
C ARG A 28 -5.91 15.34 8.45
N LEU A 29 -4.86 16.02 8.03
CA LEU A 29 -3.51 15.79 8.54
C LEU A 29 -3.37 16.14 10.03
N ALA A 30 -4.11 17.14 10.51
CA ALA A 30 -4.16 17.46 11.92
C ALA A 30 -4.80 16.34 12.76
N SER A 31 -5.83 15.69 12.22
CA SER A 31 -6.48 14.52 12.84
C SER A 31 -5.61 13.27 12.77
N ASP A 32 -4.99 12.99 11.62
CA ASP A 32 -4.19 11.78 11.40
C ASP A 32 -2.87 11.81 12.19
N TYR A 33 -2.27 13.01 12.36
CA TYR A 33 -1.01 13.21 13.05
C TYR A 33 -1.07 14.43 14.00
N PRO A 34 -1.70 14.29 15.18
CA PRO A 34 -1.81 15.38 16.13
C PRO A 34 -0.43 15.80 16.70
N ASP A 35 0.46 14.83 16.87
CA ASP A 35 1.78 14.99 17.51
C ASP A 35 2.89 15.50 16.56
N GLN A 36 2.62 15.58 15.25
CA GLN A 36 3.60 16.08 14.28
C GLN A 36 3.63 17.60 14.23
N SER A 37 4.82 18.15 13.95
CA SER A 37 5.00 19.59 13.80
C SER A 37 4.04 20.17 12.77
N PRO A 38 3.38 21.31 13.07
CA PRO A 38 2.52 21.99 12.09
C PRO A 38 3.26 22.34 10.80
N ALA A 39 4.59 22.55 10.84
CA ALA A 39 5.41 22.78 9.65
C ALA A 39 5.48 21.54 8.74
N ILE A 40 5.61 20.33 9.31
CA ILE A 40 5.64 19.06 8.54
C ILE A 40 4.29 18.83 7.85
N ARG A 41 3.19 19.04 8.58
CA ARG A 41 1.83 18.91 8.03
C ARG A 41 1.62 19.88 6.87
N GLU A 42 2.05 21.13 7.03
CA GLU A 42 1.96 22.15 5.98
C GLU A 42 2.80 21.80 4.73
N SER A 43 4.02 21.27 4.92
CA SER A 43 4.85 20.79 3.82
C SER A 43 4.18 19.67 3.02
N ILE A 44 3.49 18.73 3.70
CA ILE A 44 2.75 17.64 3.04
C ILE A 44 1.57 18.22 2.23
N VAL A 45 0.81 19.16 2.80
CA VAL A 45 -0.30 19.82 2.10
C VAL A 45 0.19 20.51 0.82
N ARG A 46 1.27 21.30 0.93
CA ARG A 46 1.87 21.99 -0.23
C ARG A 46 2.32 21.02 -1.33
N TRP A 47 2.91 19.89 -0.94
CA TRP A 47 3.31 18.86 -1.89
C TRP A 47 2.13 18.15 -2.55
N LEU A 48 1.06 17.83 -1.82
CA LEU A 48 -0.14 17.17 -2.37
C LEU A 48 -0.85 18.06 -3.38
N ILE A 49 -1.00 19.35 -3.09
CA ILE A 49 -1.64 20.34 -3.97
C ILE A 49 -0.78 20.57 -5.23
N GLY A 50 0.54 20.67 -5.04
CA GLY A 50 1.52 20.90 -6.10
C GLY A 50 1.78 22.39 -6.38
N GLU A 51 2.71 22.66 -7.29
CA GLU A 51 3.21 24.01 -7.61
C GLU A 51 2.16 24.95 -8.20
N ASN A 52 1.24 24.42 -9.02
CA ASN A 52 0.25 25.24 -9.71
C ASN A 52 -1.13 25.07 -9.06
N VAL A 53 -1.46 25.98 -8.16
CA VAL A 53 -2.71 26.03 -7.41
C VAL A 53 -3.84 26.61 -8.26
N GLU A 54 -3.52 27.55 -9.17
CA GLU A 54 -4.48 28.24 -10.04
C GLU A 54 -5.14 27.31 -11.06
N ARG A 55 -4.53 26.14 -11.34
CA ARG A 55 -5.11 25.12 -12.23
C ARG A 55 -6.44 24.56 -11.72
N PHE A 56 -6.69 24.62 -10.41
CA PHE A 56 -7.93 24.09 -9.84
C PHE A 56 -9.13 24.98 -10.12
N ASP A 57 -8.90 26.28 -10.30
CA ASP A 57 -9.96 27.26 -10.52
C ASP A 57 -10.50 27.20 -11.96
N THR A 58 -9.80 26.53 -12.87
CA THR A 58 -10.19 26.36 -14.29
C THR A 58 -10.71 24.97 -14.63
N MET A 59 -10.69 24.02 -13.69
CA MET A 59 -11.07 22.63 -13.91
C MET A 59 -12.58 22.40 -13.76
N MET A 60 -13.11 21.49 -14.57
CA MET A 60 -14.50 21.03 -14.45
C MET A 60 -14.68 20.18 -13.17
N PRO A 61 -15.89 20.13 -12.58
CA PRO A 61 -16.14 19.40 -11.33
C PRO A 61 -15.73 17.92 -11.34
N ASN A 62 -15.94 17.23 -12.47
CA ASN A 62 -15.50 15.83 -12.64
C ASN A 62 -13.97 15.69 -12.63
N GLN A 63 -13.24 16.64 -13.21
CA GLN A 63 -11.78 16.66 -13.18
C GLN A 63 -11.25 16.95 -11.78
N LEU A 64 -11.94 17.81 -11.01
CA LEU A 64 -11.60 18.09 -9.62
C LEU A 64 -11.74 16.85 -8.73
N GLU A 65 -12.80 16.06 -8.92
CA GLU A 65 -12.99 14.81 -8.18
C GLU A 65 -11.87 13.81 -8.46
N ILE A 66 -11.49 13.64 -9.73
CA ILE A 66 -10.40 12.75 -10.13
C ILE A 66 -9.07 13.23 -9.54
N VAL A 67 -8.81 14.53 -9.54
CA VAL A 67 -7.59 15.06 -8.94
C VAL A 67 -7.60 14.87 -7.41
N SER A 68 -8.74 15.02 -6.75
CA SER A 68 -8.87 14.69 -5.32
C SER A 68 -8.55 13.22 -5.06
N GLN A 69 -9.08 12.30 -5.86
CA GLN A 69 -8.79 10.87 -5.75
C GLN A 69 -7.30 10.56 -5.96
N ALA A 70 -6.65 11.23 -6.93
CA ALA A 70 -5.22 11.09 -7.15
C ALA A 70 -4.39 11.61 -5.96
N MET A 71 -4.82 12.70 -5.31
CA MET A 71 -4.19 13.20 -4.08
C MET A 71 -4.37 12.21 -2.92
N ASP A 72 -5.58 11.65 -2.77
CA ASP A 72 -5.87 10.63 -1.77
C ASP A 72 -5.00 9.38 -1.94
N TYR A 73 -4.84 8.93 -3.19
CA TYR A 73 -3.98 7.80 -3.51
C TYR A 73 -2.51 8.09 -3.17
N ARG A 74 -2.01 9.27 -3.55
CA ARG A 74 -0.65 9.70 -3.24
C ARG A 74 -0.41 9.81 -1.72
N TYR A 75 -1.37 10.38 -1.00
CA TYR A 75 -1.31 10.44 0.46
C TYR A 75 -1.32 9.05 1.10
N ARG A 76 -2.12 8.11 0.57
CA ARG A 76 -2.16 6.73 1.03
C ARG A 76 -0.80 6.04 0.88
N ILE A 77 -0.13 6.21 -0.26
CA ILE A 77 1.22 5.67 -0.47
C ILE A 77 2.20 6.27 0.55
N LEU A 78 2.20 7.59 0.70
CA LEU A 78 3.07 8.30 1.65
C LEU A 78 2.89 7.72 3.07
N ARG A 79 1.64 7.65 3.52
CA ARG A 79 1.26 7.18 4.85
C ARG A 79 1.64 5.72 5.08
N GLN A 80 1.38 4.83 4.13
CA GLN A 80 1.56 3.40 4.32
C GLN A 80 3.02 2.97 4.28
N ARG A 81 3.88 3.67 3.52
CA ARG A 81 5.18 3.11 3.13
C ARG A 81 6.38 3.97 3.44
N TYR A 82 6.20 5.28 3.63
CA TYR A 82 7.32 6.23 3.63
C TYR A 82 7.33 7.19 4.81
N LEU A 83 6.16 7.66 5.28
CA LEU A 83 6.08 8.63 6.37
C LEU A 83 6.49 7.99 7.70
N GLY A 84 7.51 8.54 8.37
CA GLY A 84 8.02 8.03 9.64
C GLY A 84 8.83 6.73 9.54
N VAL A 85 9.13 6.26 8.32
CA VAL A 85 9.92 5.05 8.06
C VAL A 85 11.40 5.40 7.89
N GLU A 86 12.29 4.60 8.48
CA GLU A 86 13.74 4.76 8.31
C GLU A 86 14.16 4.63 6.82
N PRO A 87 15.11 5.45 6.31
CA PRO A 87 15.49 5.52 4.90
C PRO A 87 15.76 4.17 4.22
N VAL A 88 16.52 3.30 4.89
CA VAL A 88 16.86 1.97 4.35
C VAL A 88 15.60 1.11 4.16
N ARG A 89 14.64 1.20 5.08
CA ARG A 89 13.39 0.45 5.00
C ARG A 89 12.45 1.07 3.96
N ALA A 90 12.41 2.40 3.87
CA ALA A 90 11.66 3.13 2.85
C ALA A 90 12.11 2.72 1.44
N TYR A 91 13.42 2.67 1.18
CA TYR A 91 13.96 2.23 -0.10
C TYR A 91 13.65 0.75 -0.40
N ARG A 92 13.69 -0.12 0.62
CA ARG A 92 13.27 -1.53 0.49
C ARG A 92 11.78 -1.66 0.15
N ASN A 93 10.93 -0.81 0.70
CA ASN A 93 9.50 -0.79 0.38
C ASN A 93 9.29 -0.44 -1.10
N LEU A 94 9.95 0.61 -1.58
CA LEU A 94 9.90 1.02 -2.99
C LEU A 94 10.36 -0.11 -3.92
N THR A 95 11.58 -0.60 -3.72
CA THR A 95 12.18 -1.64 -4.57
C THR A 95 11.36 -2.92 -4.57
N THR A 96 10.87 -3.36 -3.42
CA THR A 96 10.00 -4.54 -3.30
C THR A 96 8.68 -4.33 -4.06
N ARG A 97 8.07 -3.14 -3.94
CA ARG A 97 6.84 -2.82 -4.67
C ARG A 97 7.07 -2.85 -6.17
N LEU A 98 8.07 -2.14 -6.66
CA LEU A 98 8.35 -2.03 -8.09
C LEU A 98 8.76 -3.40 -8.68
N ALA A 99 9.51 -4.22 -7.92
CA ALA A 99 9.82 -5.59 -8.29
C ALA A 99 8.59 -6.50 -8.38
N SER A 100 7.63 -6.36 -7.47
CA SER A 100 6.38 -7.14 -7.53
C SER A 100 5.61 -6.87 -8.83
N LEU A 101 5.53 -5.61 -9.28
CA LEU A 101 4.81 -5.23 -10.50
C LEU A 101 5.45 -5.84 -11.76
N VAL A 102 6.77 -5.80 -11.81
CA VAL A 102 7.55 -6.35 -12.91
C VAL A 102 7.44 -7.88 -12.93
N THR A 103 7.48 -8.54 -11.77
CA THR A 103 7.38 -10.01 -11.67
C THR A 103 5.96 -10.57 -11.87
N LEU A 104 4.90 -9.77 -11.64
CA LEU A 104 3.50 -10.19 -11.82
C LEU A 104 3.14 -10.40 -13.30
N ARG A 105 3.86 -9.78 -14.25
CA ARG A 105 3.62 -9.96 -15.68
C ARG A 105 4.12 -11.32 -16.14
N ASN A 106 3.21 -12.19 -16.62
CA ASN A 106 3.50 -13.57 -17.03
C ASN A 106 4.77 -13.72 -17.89
N LYS A 107 5.02 -12.79 -18.84
CA LYS A 107 6.19 -12.81 -19.74
C LYS A 107 7.51 -12.49 -19.03
N ILE A 108 7.48 -11.57 -18.05
CA ILE A 108 8.64 -11.24 -17.21
C ILE A 108 8.82 -12.35 -16.15
N ARG A 109 7.73 -12.91 -15.66
CA ARG A 109 7.75 -14.08 -14.76
C ARG A 109 8.47 -15.26 -15.40
N THR A 110 8.23 -15.55 -16.69
CA THR A 110 8.97 -16.59 -17.43
C THR A 110 10.47 -16.27 -17.49
N TRP A 111 10.82 -15.01 -17.73
CA TRP A 111 12.22 -14.55 -17.76
C TRP A 111 12.91 -14.72 -16.40
N VAL A 112 12.22 -14.37 -15.30
CA VAL A 112 12.72 -14.45 -13.92
C VAL A 112 12.77 -15.89 -13.40
N SER A 113 11.82 -16.76 -13.79
CA SER A 113 11.74 -18.14 -13.30
C SER A 113 12.85 -19.07 -13.79
N LEU A 114 13.68 -18.61 -14.74
CA LEU A 114 14.75 -19.40 -15.35
C LEU A 114 16.02 -19.51 -14.48
N SER A 115 16.23 -18.66 -13.44
CA SER A 115 17.29 -18.87 -12.43
C SER A 115 17.18 -17.93 -11.22
N ARG A 116 17.80 -18.28 -10.08
CA ARG A 116 17.91 -17.40 -8.89
C ARG A 116 18.76 -16.14 -9.16
N ASP A 117 19.76 -16.22 -10.02
CA ASP A 117 20.60 -15.07 -10.36
C ASP A 117 19.81 -13.99 -11.14
N ARG A 118 18.79 -14.39 -11.89
CA ARG A 118 17.89 -13.46 -12.59
C ARG A 118 16.94 -12.70 -11.67
N GLN A 119 16.60 -13.23 -10.50
CA GLN A 119 15.83 -12.48 -9.50
C GLN A 119 16.64 -11.32 -8.90
N ARG A 120 17.94 -11.54 -8.66
CA ARG A 120 18.84 -10.46 -8.24
C ARG A 120 19.01 -9.42 -9.35
N ALA A 121 19.16 -9.89 -10.60
CA ALA A 121 19.23 -9.01 -11.76
C ALA A 121 17.99 -8.11 -11.95
N VAL A 122 16.78 -8.55 -11.56
CA VAL A 122 15.58 -7.67 -11.61
C VAL A 122 15.75 -6.45 -10.70
N VAL A 123 16.24 -6.67 -9.48
CA VAL A 123 16.44 -5.58 -8.52
C VAL A 123 17.50 -4.63 -9.06
N ASP A 124 18.63 -5.15 -9.54
CA ASP A 124 19.71 -4.34 -10.10
C ASP A 124 19.22 -3.50 -11.29
N VAL A 125 18.48 -4.11 -12.23
CA VAL A 125 17.88 -3.39 -13.36
C VAL A 125 16.88 -2.33 -12.90
N LEU A 126 16.08 -2.62 -11.87
CA LEU A 126 15.16 -1.63 -11.31
C LEU A 126 15.89 -0.44 -10.68
N GLN A 127 17.01 -0.68 -10.00
CA GLN A 127 17.82 0.40 -9.44
C GLN A 127 18.34 1.31 -10.55
N GLU A 128 18.86 0.74 -11.63
CA GLU A 128 19.32 1.49 -12.80
C GLU A 128 18.19 2.28 -13.47
N VAL A 129 17.01 1.68 -13.64
CA VAL A 129 15.84 2.38 -14.19
C VAL A 129 15.41 3.54 -13.30
N ILE A 130 15.37 3.35 -11.97
CA ILE A 130 15.05 4.42 -11.02
C ILE A 130 16.12 5.52 -11.08
N GLN A 131 17.39 5.17 -11.21
CA GLN A 131 18.48 6.14 -11.32
C GLN A 131 18.41 6.93 -12.64
N GLU A 132 18.07 6.28 -13.75
CA GLU A 132 17.79 6.95 -15.03
C GLU A 132 16.59 7.91 -14.90
N LEU A 133 15.51 7.49 -14.23
CA LEU A 133 14.35 8.35 -13.97
C LEU A 133 14.74 9.57 -13.12
N LEU A 134 15.49 9.34 -12.05
CA LEU A 134 15.98 10.40 -11.18
C LEU A 134 16.85 11.39 -11.93
N ASN A 135 17.68 10.96 -12.88
CA ASN A 135 18.64 11.85 -13.55
C ASN A 135 18.09 12.53 -14.81
N SER A 136 17.24 11.84 -15.57
CA SER A 136 16.88 12.24 -16.94
C SER A 136 15.41 12.59 -17.15
N ASP A 137 14.53 12.16 -16.25
CA ASP A 137 13.10 12.41 -16.41
C ASP A 137 12.72 13.83 -15.99
N ARG A 138 12.22 14.63 -16.96
CA ARG A 138 11.86 16.03 -16.74
C ARG A 138 10.77 16.21 -15.69
N TYR A 139 9.81 15.29 -15.61
CA TYR A 139 8.74 15.38 -14.62
C TYR A 139 9.29 15.13 -13.23
N ILE A 140 10.09 14.08 -13.06
CA ILE A 140 10.71 13.75 -11.77
C ILE A 140 11.66 14.88 -11.31
N GLN A 141 12.48 15.43 -12.21
CA GLN A 141 13.34 16.58 -11.91
C GLN A 141 12.54 17.79 -11.43
N LYS A 142 11.41 18.08 -12.08
CA LYS A 142 10.50 19.14 -11.64
C LYS A 142 9.92 18.86 -10.25
N GLN A 143 9.52 17.62 -9.98
CA GLN A 143 9.02 17.22 -8.65
C GLN A 143 10.12 17.30 -7.58
N ILE A 144 11.36 16.91 -7.87
CA ILE A 144 12.49 17.03 -6.94
C ILE A 144 12.69 18.51 -6.53
N SER A 145 12.69 19.42 -7.51
CA SER A 145 12.78 20.85 -7.25
C SER A 145 11.62 21.35 -6.38
N TRP A 146 10.39 20.97 -6.71
CA TRP A 146 9.21 21.36 -5.94
C TRP A 146 9.21 20.83 -4.50
N ILE A 147 9.58 19.55 -4.30
CA ILE A 147 9.71 18.94 -2.98
C ILE A 147 10.78 19.67 -2.16
N GLY A 148 11.88 20.07 -2.80
CA GLY A 148 12.92 20.89 -2.16
C GLY A 148 12.41 22.24 -1.66
N GLN A 149 11.42 22.84 -2.34
CA GLN A 149 10.76 24.08 -1.91
C GLN A 149 9.69 23.85 -0.84
N CYS A 150 9.14 22.63 -0.74
CA CYS A 150 8.10 22.29 0.22
C CYS A 150 8.66 22.09 1.64
N THR A 151 9.88 21.58 1.79
CA THR A 151 10.45 21.25 3.10
C THR A 151 11.99 21.26 3.14
N ASP A 152 12.53 21.73 4.26
CA ASP A 152 13.96 21.65 4.60
C ASP A 152 14.32 20.36 5.37
N ASP A 153 13.32 19.60 5.84
CA ASP A 153 13.55 18.34 6.53
C ASP A 153 13.97 17.25 5.54
N SER A 154 15.20 16.76 5.70
CA SER A 154 15.78 15.71 4.84
C SER A 154 14.97 14.41 4.88
N ARG A 155 14.41 14.03 6.03
CA ARG A 155 13.65 12.77 6.17
C ARG A 155 12.30 12.87 5.46
N LEU A 156 11.61 14.00 5.65
CA LEU A 156 10.35 14.24 4.94
C LEU A 156 10.58 14.33 3.43
N ARG A 157 11.62 15.06 3.01
CA ARG A 157 12.01 15.19 1.59
C ARG A 157 12.19 13.84 0.92
N GLU A 158 12.87 12.90 1.57
CA GLU A 158 13.07 11.54 1.06
C GLU A 158 11.74 10.78 0.95
N ALA A 159 10.89 10.83 1.99
CA ALA A 159 9.59 10.17 1.98
C ALA A 159 8.67 10.69 0.85
N LEU A 160 8.65 12.01 0.63
CA LEU A 160 7.88 12.63 -0.45
C LEU A 160 8.42 12.20 -1.82
N LEU A 161 9.75 12.18 -1.99
CA LEU A 161 10.39 11.77 -3.25
C LEU A 161 10.08 10.30 -3.58
N LEU A 162 10.26 9.38 -2.63
CA LEU A 162 9.98 7.96 -2.83
C LEU A 162 8.50 7.72 -3.17
N THR A 163 7.60 8.46 -2.53
CA THR A 163 6.17 8.41 -2.85
C THR A 163 5.89 8.88 -4.28
N THR A 164 6.49 10.00 -4.70
CA THR A 164 6.35 10.51 -6.07
C THR A 164 6.89 9.52 -7.10
N ILE A 165 8.03 8.88 -6.83
CA ILE A 165 8.59 7.86 -7.74
C ILE A 165 7.66 6.66 -7.85
N GLU A 166 7.15 6.15 -6.72
CA GLU A 166 6.23 5.02 -6.73
C GLU A 166 4.96 5.33 -7.54
N GLU A 167 4.31 6.45 -7.26
CA GLU A 167 3.10 6.87 -7.97
C GLU A 167 3.37 7.08 -9.46
N TYR A 168 4.49 7.72 -9.82
CA TYR A 168 4.86 7.95 -11.21
C TYR A 168 5.13 6.64 -11.97
N CYS A 169 5.85 5.70 -11.35
CA CYS A 169 6.13 4.38 -11.93
C CYS A 169 4.85 3.55 -12.16
N LEU A 170 3.84 3.77 -11.32
CA LEU A 170 2.55 3.10 -11.38
C LEU A 170 1.58 3.74 -12.38
N ARG A 171 1.90 4.90 -12.97
CA ARG A 171 0.97 5.54 -13.92
C ARG A 171 0.73 4.64 -15.14
N PRO A 172 -0.53 4.41 -15.52
CA PRO A 172 -0.84 3.59 -16.68
C PRO A 172 -0.44 4.29 -17.98
N ILE A 173 0.18 3.52 -18.86
CA ILE A 173 0.36 3.81 -20.27
C ILE A 173 -0.20 2.59 -20.99
N ARG A 174 -1.26 2.79 -21.80
CA ARG A 174 -1.93 1.70 -22.53
C ARG A 174 -2.21 0.47 -21.66
N ASN A 175 -2.81 0.68 -20.48
CA ASN A 175 -3.17 -0.36 -19.50
C ASN A 175 -1.98 -1.13 -18.88
N GLN A 176 -0.76 -0.60 -18.95
CA GLN A 176 0.39 -1.13 -18.21
C GLN A 176 1.10 -0.02 -17.43
N PRO A 177 1.70 -0.30 -16.26
CA PRO A 177 2.41 0.74 -15.54
C PRO A 177 3.65 1.20 -16.33
N LEU A 178 3.92 2.50 -16.31
CA LEU A 178 5.07 3.14 -16.98
C LEU A 178 6.38 2.40 -16.69
N LEU A 179 6.54 1.89 -15.47
CA LEU A 179 7.71 1.11 -15.06
C LEU A 179 8.00 -0.05 -16.01
N VAL A 180 6.98 -0.77 -16.48
CA VAL A 180 7.15 -1.94 -17.35
C VAL A 180 7.78 -1.54 -18.68
N TYR A 181 7.33 -0.43 -19.27
CA TYR A 181 7.92 0.11 -20.49
C TYR A 181 9.38 0.52 -20.29
N ARG A 182 9.66 1.25 -19.21
CA ARG A 182 11.03 1.69 -18.89
C ARG A 182 11.95 0.51 -18.65
N PHE A 183 11.48 -0.51 -17.93
CA PHE A 183 12.21 -1.75 -17.66
C PHE A 183 12.54 -2.51 -18.94
N VAL A 184 11.56 -2.72 -19.83
CA VAL A 184 11.79 -3.41 -21.12
C VAL A 184 12.73 -2.60 -22.02
N ASN A 185 12.58 -1.27 -22.05
CA ASN A 185 13.46 -0.40 -22.83
C ASN A 185 14.90 -0.44 -22.33
N PHE A 186 15.10 -0.43 -21.01
CA PHE A 186 16.42 -0.57 -20.42
C PHE A 186 17.05 -1.90 -20.84
N LEU A 187 16.33 -3.02 -20.71
CA LEU A 187 16.83 -4.34 -21.12
C LEU A 187 17.23 -4.37 -22.61
N ARG A 188 16.44 -3.77 -23.50
CA ARG A 188 16.77 -3.68 -24.94
C ARG A 188 18.04 -2.85 -25.20
N ARG A 189 18.24 -1.75 -24.47
CA ARG A 189 19.44 -0.91 -24.62
C ARG A 189 20.68 -1.63 -24.10
N SER A 190 20.59 -2.27 -22.95
CA SER A 190 21.69 -3.04 -22.35
C SER A 190 22.13 -4.21 -23.22
N GLN A 191 21.20 -4.84 -23.96
CA GLN A 191 21.50 -5.88 -24.96
C GLN A 191 22.27 -5.38 -26.18
N ARG A 192 22.08 -4.12 -26.59
CA ARG A 192 22.81 -3.52 -27.74
C ARG A 192 24.20 -3.00 -27.37
N GLY A 193 24.47 -2.82 -26.08
CA GLY A 193 25.71 -2.20 -25.56
C GLY A 193 26.83 -3.16 -25.14
N GLY A 194 26.68 -4.48 -25.33
CA GLY A 194 27.77 -5.45 -25.12
C GLY A 194 28.27 -5.65 -23.68
N MET A 195 27.56 -5.14 -22.67
CA MET A 195 27.86 -5.41 -21.26
C MET A 195 26.75 -6.24 -20.63
N THR A 196 27.12 -7.44 -20.18
CA THR A 196 26.30 -8.56 -19.66
C THR A 196 25.82 -9.57 -20.71
N HIS A 197 26.52 -10.71 -20.75
CA HIS A 197 26.27 -11.85 -21.62
C HIS A 197 24.97 -12.56 -21.22
N VAL A 198 23.84 -12.12 -21.77
CA VAL A 198 22.56 -12.83 -21.64
C VAL A 198 22.40 -13.78 -22.84
N PRO A 199 22.31 -15.11 -22.65
CA PRO A 199 22.31 -16.07 -23.75
C PRO A 199 21.19 -15.82 -24.79
N GLU A 200 21.60 -15.82 -26.07
CA GLU A 200 20.92 -15.22 -27.22
C GLU A 200 19.69 -15.98 -27.77
N GLY A 201 19.41 -17.20 -27.33
CA GLY A 201 18.49 -18.10 -28.06
C GLY A 201 16.98 -17.86 -27.88
N ASP A 202 16.51 -17.53 -26.68
CA ASP A 202 15.07 -17.65 -26.34
C ASP A 202 14.42 -16.40 -25.74
N GLN A 203 15.18 -15.32 -25.54
CA GLN A 203 14.81 -14.29 -24.55
C GLN A 203 14.22 -12.99 -25.12
N VAL A 204 14.26 -12.77 -26.44
CA VAL A 204 13.87 -11.47 -27.05
C VAL A 204 12.59 -11.53 -27.89
N ARG A 205 12.15 -12.73 -28.33
CA ARG A 205 10.88 -12.85 -29.08
C ARG A 205 9.64 -12.69 -28.21
N LEU A 206 9.66 -13.14 -26.95
CA LEU A 206 8.46 -13.21 -26.10
C LEU A 206 8.03 -11.87 -25.49
N VAL A 207 8.92 -10.88 -25.39
CA VAL A 207 8.62 -9.55 -24.78
C VAL A 207 8.44 -8.45 -25.83
N SER A 208 8.78 -8.72 -27.10
CA SER A 208 8.85 -7.69 -28.14
C SER A 208 7.63 -7.59 -29.06
N GLU A 209 6.70 -8.53 -29.01
CA GLU A 209 5.61 -8.62 -29.98
C GLU A 209 4.40 -7.71 -29.68
N GLU A 210 4.36 -7.03 -28.52
CA GLU A 210 3.27 -6.12 -28.11
C GLU A 210 3.67 -4.63 -28.05
N VAL A 211 4.94 -4.29 -28.26
CA VAL A 211 5.38 -2.88 -28.31
C VAL A 211 6.00 -2.63 -29.68
N THR A 212 5.15 -2.23 -30.62
CA THR A 212 5.56 -1.82 -31.97
C THR A 212 6.48 -0.58 -31.84
N PRO A 213 7.60 -0.52 -32.60
CA PRO A 213 8.55 0.59 -32.53
C PRO A 213 7.92 1.97 -32.85
N ASP A 214 6.96 2.02 -33.78
CA ASP A 214 6.26 3.24 -34.20
C ASP A 214 5.40 3.88 -33.09
N GLU A 215 5.09 3.10 -32.06
CA GLU A 215 4.14 3.47 -31.04
C GLU A 215 4.81 4.13 -29.81
N MET A 216 6.14 4.19 -29.78
CA MET A 216 6.94 4.75 -28.69
C MET A 216 7.34 6.22 -28.91
N ASP A 217 7.32 6.69 -30.16
CA ASP A 217 7.70 8.06 -30.56
C ASP A 217 6.50 9.03 -30.65
N ALA A 218 5.29 8.55 -30.41
CA ALA A 218 4.11 9.43 -30.31
C ALA A 218 4.22 10.27 -29.02
N PRO A 219 3.96 11.60 -29.06
CA PRO A 219 3.82 12.39 -27.83
C PRO A 219 2.59 11.90 -27.07
N VAL A 220 2.79 10.96 -26.14
CA VAL A 220 1.74 10.31 -25.37
C VAL A 220 1.21 11.30 -24.33
N SER A 221 -0.11 11.51 -24.31
CA SER A 221 -0.79 12.31 -23.29
C SER A 221 -0.70 11.60 -21.93
N LEU A 222 0.31 11.98 -21.13
CA LEU A 222 0.63 11.49 -19.77
C LEU A 222 -0.43 11.87 -18.70
N LEU A 223 -1.59 12.39 -19.11
CA LEU A 223 -2.50 13.16 -18.27
C LEU A 223 -3.97 12.82 -18.50
N ASP A 224 -4.30 11.61 -18.96
CA ASP A 224 -5.68 11.16 -18.84
C ASP A 224 -5.95 10.75 -17.39
N ASN A 225 -6.31 11.73 -16.57
CA ASN A 225 -6.54 11.54 -15.15
C ASN A 225 -7.63 10.48 -14.90
N GLN A 226 -8.57 10.26 -15.83
CA GLN A 226 -9.58 9.21 -15.75
C GLN A 226 -8.95 7.81 -15.84
N ALA A 227 -8.09 7.60 -16.85
CA ALA A 227 -7.35 6.35 -16.98
C ALA A 227 -6.44 6.07 -15.77
N VAL A 228 -5.87 7.12 -15.16
CA VAL A 228 -5.10 7.02 -13.93
C VAL A 228 -5.97 6.55 -12.76
N ALA A 229 -7.16 7.11 -12.58
CA ALA A 229 -8.08 6.75 -11.49
C ALA A 229 -8.59 5.29 -11.62
N GLU A 230 -9.04 4.88 -12.81
CA GLU A 230 -9.50 3.51 -13.08
C GLU A 230 -8.38 2.49 -12.84
N TYR A 231 -7.15 2.84 -13.22
CA TYR A 231 -5.99 1.99 -12.99
C TYR A 231 -5.60 1.90 -11.51
N GLN A 232 -5.70 3.01 -10.77
CA GLN A 232 -5.46 3.04 -9.32
C GLN A 232 -6.48 2.16 -8.57
N GLU A 233 -7.75 2.20 -8.95
CA GLU A 233 -8.79 1.33 -8.38
C GLU A 233 -8.52 -0.14 -8.69
N THR A 234 -8.16 -0.45 -9.94
CA THR A 234 -7.77 -1.80 -10.37
C THR A 234 -6.54 -2.29 -9.59
N GLN A 235 -5.52 -1.45 -9.42
CA GLN A 235 -4.33 -1.77 -8.64
C GLN A 235 -4.65 -2.04 -7.17
N ALA A 236 -5.47 -1.20 -6.53
CA ALA A 236 -5.88 -1.40 -5.14
C ALA A 236 -6.63 -2.72 -4.97
N PHE A 237 -7.50 -3.05 -5.92
CA PHE A 237 -8.21 -4.33 -5.95
C PHE A 237 -7.26 -5.52 -6.12
N GLU A 238 -6.31 -5.44 -7.06
CA GLU A 238 -5.27 -6.47 -7.26
C GLU A 238 -4.38 -6.66 -6.02
N GLU A 239 -4.00 -5.58 -5.35
CA GLU A 239 -3.24 -5.61 -4.10
C GLU A 239 -4.03 -6.33 -3.00
N GLN A 240 -5.30 -5.98 -2.82
CA GLN A 240 -6.16 -6.61 -1.83
C GLN A 240 -6.37 -8.10 -2.12
N GLN A 241 -6.53 -8.48 -3.39
CA GLN A 241 -6.61 -9.88 -3.79
C GLN A 241 -5.32 -10.64 -3.53
N THR A 242 -4.16 -10.01 -3.78
CA THR A 242 -2.85 -10.61 -3.55
C THR A 242 -2.60 -10.82 -2.05
N LEU A 243 -2.91 -9.83 -1.22
CA LEU A 243 -2.86 -9.93 0.24
C LEU A 243 -3.78 -11.04 0.75
N ARG A 244 -5.04 -11.09 0.27
CA ARG A 244 -5.99 -12.14 0.63
C ARG A 244 -5.47 -13.54 0.27
N LYS A 245 -4.84 -13.69 -0.90
CA LYS A 245 -4.25 -14.96 -1.33
C LYS A 245 -3.05 -15.34 -0.46
N SER A 246 -2.20 -14.39 -0.11
CA SER A 246 -1.04 -14.59 0.77
C SER A 246 -1.49 -15.03 2.16
N VAL A 247 -2.42 -14.30 2.79
CA VAL A 247 -3.01 -14.69 4.09
C VAL A 247 -3.59 -16.09 4.04
N ARG A 248 -4.37 -16.41 2.99
CA ARG A 248 -4.95 -17.74 2.83
C ARG A 248 -3.88 -18.83 2.80
N GLN A 249 -2.83 -18.66 1.99
CA GLN A 249 -1.76 -19.65 1.84
C GLN A 249 -0.97 -19.84 3.14
N GLU A 250 -0.66 -18.74 3.82
CA GLU A 250 0.10 -18.75 5.06
C GLU A 250 -0.70 -19.36 6.20
N PHE A 251 -1.99 -19.02 6.31
CA PHE A 251 -2.87 -19.61 7.31
C PHE A 251 -3.12 -21.10 7.03
N GLU A 252 -3.29 -21.50 5.77
CA GLU A 252 -3.45 -22.90 5.40
C GLU A 252 -2.20 -23.72 5.75
N THR A 253 -1.01 -23.17 5.52
CA THR A 253 0.27 -23.81 5.89
C THR A 253 0.37 -23.96 7.40
N TYR A 254 0.06 -22.89 8.14
CA TYR A 254 0.01 -22.92 9.60
C TYR A 254 -0.98 -23.96 10.15
N LEU A 255 -2.18 -24.06 9.57
CA LEU A 255 -3.18 -25.06 9.98
C LEU A 255 -2.69 -26.48 9.70
N ARG A 256 -2.02 -26.71 8.56
CA ARG A 256 -1.46 -28.03 8.22
C ARG A 256 -0.41 -28.49 9.22
N GLU A 257 0.45 -27.57 9.66
CA GLU A 257 1.53 -27.86 10.61
C GLU A 257 1.01 -28.06 12.05
N ASN A 258 -0.01 -27.31 12.48
CA ASN A 258 -0.46 -27.30 13.88
C ASN A 258 -1.72 -28.14 14.16
N LEU A 259 -2.63 -28.26 13.20
CA LEU A 259 -3.91 -28.97 13.33
C LEU A 259 -4.06 -30.15 12.37
N GLY A 260 -3.14 -30.31 11.41
CA GLY A 260 -3.14 -31.38 10.41
C GLY A 260 -3.80 -30.99 9.09
N SER A 261 -3.66 -31.86 8.09
CA SER A 261 -4.15 -31.64 6.72
C SER A 261 -5.66 -31.43 6.64
N GLU A 262 -6.43 -32.05 7.52
CA GLU A 262 -7.89 -31.93 7.58
C GLU A 262 -8.35 -30.48 7.87
N ALA A 263 -7.60 -29.74 8.69
CA ALA A 263 -7.91 -28.36 9.02
C ALA A 263 -7.69 -27.41 7.82
N ALA A 264 -6.65 -27.68 7.04
CA ALA A 264 -6.38 -26.97 5.79
C ALA A 264 -7.48 -27.24 4.74
N GLU A 265 -7.94 -28.48 4.65
CA GLU A 265 -9.00 -28.88 3.72
C GLU A 265 -10.37 -28.31 4.12
N TRP A 266 -10.69 -28.32 5.42
CA TRP A 266 -11.85 -27.61 5.97
C TRP A 266 -11.83 -26.12 5.61
N LEU A 267 -10.68 -25.45 5.74
CA LEU A 267 -10.55 -24.03 5.41
C LEU A 267 -10.81 -23.77 3.93
N ARG A 268 -10.32 -24.63 3.02
CA ARG A 268 -10.59 -24.48 1.58
C ARG A 268 -12.08 -24.58 1.26
N LEU A 269 -12.76 -25.59 1.82
CA LEU A 269 -14.20 -25.81 1.58
C LEU A 269 -15.05 -24.68 2.20
N TYR A 270 -14.66 -24.20 3.39
CA TYR A 270 -15.30 -23.06 4.03
C TYR A 270 -15.18 -21.78 3.20
N LEU A 271 -13.99 -21.49 2.65
CA LEU A 271 -13.76 -20.33 1.78
C LEU A 271 -14.48 -20.42 0.42
N GLN A 272 -14.90 -21.61 0.00
CA GLN A 272 -15.76 -21.83 -1.17
C GLN A 272 -17.25 -21.61 -0.85
N GLY A 273 -17.61 -21.29 0.40
CA GLY A 273 -18.99 -21.04 0.82
C GLY A 273 -19.79 -22.30 1.15
N GLN A 274 -19.15 -23.44 1.36
CA GLN A 274 -19.86 -24.68 1.73
C GLN A 274 -20.40 -24.63 3.17
N SER A 275 -21.59 -25.20 3.38
CA SER A 275 -22.18 -25.34 4.73
C SER A 275 -21.42 -26.38 5.55
N GLN A 276 -21.56 -26.35 6.88
CA GLN A 276 -20.86 -27.32 7.76
C GLN A 276 -21.31 -28.77 7.48
N GLU A 277 -22.55 -28.96 7.06
CA GLU A 277 -23.12 -30.24 6.64
C GLU A 277 -22.46 -30.74 5.34
N ALA A 278 -22.26 -29.85 4.37
CA ALA A 278 -21.59 -30.17 3.11
C ALA A 278 -20.11 -30.50 3.35
N ILE A 279 -19.44 -29.75 4.22
CA ILE A 279 -18.05 -30.00 4.63
C ILE A 279 -17.93 -31.34 5.36
N ALA A 280 -18.86 -31.68 6.25
CA ALA A 280 -18.89 -32.96 6.95
C ALA A 280 -19.01 -34.14 5.99
N LYS A 281 -19.85 -34.02 4.95
CA LYS A 281 -19.96 -35.02 3.89
C LYS A 281 -18.67 -35.11 3.07
N ALA A 282 -18.08 -33.98 2.68
CA ALA A 282 -16.87 -33.94 1.88
C ALA A 282 -15.64 -34.51 2.62
N LEU A 283 -15.51 -34.24 3.92
CA LEU A 283 -14.43 -34.77 4.77
C LEU A 283 -14.73 -36.19 5.30
N ASN A 284 -15.90 -36.75 4.99
CA ASN A 284 -16.39 -38.02 5.51
C ASN A 284 -16.33 -38.10 7.06
N LYS A 285 -16.80 -37.05 7.74
CA LYS A 285 -16.77 -36.93 9.21
C LYS A 285 -18.14 -36.67 9.81
N PRO A 286 -18.36 -37.07 11.08
CA PRO A 286 -19.54 -36.65 11.83
C PRO A 286 -19.62 -35.12 11.93
N ILE A 287 -20.82 -34.57 11.77
CA ILE A 287 -21.02 -33.12 11.81
C ILE A 287 -20.52 -32.46 13.11
N LYS A 288 -20.63 -33.17 14.24
CA LYS A 288 -20.12 -32.72 15.55
C LYS A 288 -18.62 -32.50 15.54
N GLU A 289 -17.85 -33.31 14.81
CA GLU A 289 -16.40 -33.15 14.69
C GLU A 289 -16.04 -31.95 13.82
N VAL A 290 -16.83 -31.67 12.78
CA VAL A 290 -16.66 -30.50 11.93
C VAL A 290 -16.93 -29.20 12.70
N TYR A 291 -17.95 -29.17 13.57
CA TYR A 291 -18.18 -28.02 14.46
C TYR A 291 -17.01 -27.82 15.45
N ARG A 292 -16.47 -28.89 16.03
CA ARG A 292 -15.26 -28.81 16.89
C ARG A 292 -14.04 -28.33 16.10
N LEU A 293 -13.88 -28.78 14.86
CA LEU A 293 -12.80 -28.36 13.97
C LEU A 293 -12.93 -26.87 13.63
N ARG A 294 -14.14 -26.40 13.33
CA ARG A 294 -14.45 -24.97 13.12
C ARG A 294 -14.05 -24.13 14.34
N GLU A 295 -14.44 -24.53 15.55
CA GLU A 295 -14.10 -23.81 16.77
C GLU A 295 -12.59 -23.75 17.00
N LYS A 296 -11.89 -24.88 16.83
CA LYS A 296 -10.43 -24.93 16.91
C LYS A 296 -9.77 -24.02 15.87
N ILE A 297 -10.18 -24.10 14.61
CA ILE A 297 -9.63 -23.25 13.54
C ILE A 297 -9.91 -21.78 13.83
N SER A 298 -11.09 -21.43 14.34
CA SER A 298 -11.45 -20.06 14.73
C SER A 298 -10.56 -19.55 15.87
N TYR A 299 -10.31 -20.38 16.88
CA TYR A 299 -9.37 -20.08 17.95
C TYR A 299 -7.96 -19.83 17.41
N HIS A 300 -7.48 -20.71 16.52
CA HIS A 300 -6.16 -20.58 15.92
C HIS A 300 -6.06 -19.34 15.01
N ALA A 301 -7.10 -19.00 14.25
CA ALA A 301 -7.14 -17.81 13.42
C ALA A 301 -7.02 -16.53 14.27
N ILE A 302 -7.84 -16.43 15.32
CA ILE A 302 -8.04 -15.20 16.10
C ILE A 302 -7.04 -15.04 17.24
N ARG A 303 -6.63 -16.13 17.90
CA ARG A 303 -5.79 -16.06 19.10
C ARG A 303 -4.32 -16.41 18.86
N VAL A 304 -4.02 -17.10 17.76
CA VAL A 304 -2.66 -17.56 17.49
C VAL A 304 -2.11 -16.93 16.23
N PHE A 305 -2.77 -17.09 15.10
CA PHE A 305 -2.27 -16.63 13.81
C PHE A 305 -2.24 -15.10 13.69
N SER A 306 -3.34 -14.43 14.05
CA SER A 306 -3.45 -12.96 14.00
C SER A 306 -2.64 -12.23 15.09
N ILE A 307 -2.32 -12.87 16.21
CA ILE A 307 -1.68 -12.19 17.35
C ILE A 307 -0.22 -12.63 17.54
N LYS A 308 0.10 -13.92 17.36
CA LYS A 308 1.43 -14.49 17.62
C LYS A 308 2.16 -14.95 16.37
N GLY A 309 1.43 -15.36 15.33
CA GLY A 309 2.00 -15.93 14.12
C GLY A 309 2.48 -14.86 13.14
N LYS A 310 1.54 -14.22 12.45
CA LYS A 310 1.84 -13.19 11.44
C LYS A 310 0.94 -11.96 11.64
N PRO A 311 1.10 -11.23 12.75
CA PRO A 311 0.24 -10.09 13.09
C PRO A 311 0.29 -8.98 12.05
N GLU A 312 1.46 -8.68 11.47
CA GLU A 312 1.61 -7.66 10.43
C GLU A 312 0.86 -8.02 9.14
N LEU A 313 0.92 -9.30 8.72
CA LEU A 313 0.23 -9.78 7.52
C LEU A 313 -1.29 -9.71 7.67
N VAL A 314 -1.81 -10.10 8.83
CA VAL A 314 -3.25 -10.06 9.12
C VAL A 314 -3.74 -8.63 9.31
N ALA A 315 -2.96 -7.77 9.99
CA ALA A 315 -3.30 -6.36 10.17
C ALA A 315 -3.26 -5.58 8.85
N SER A 316 -2.33 -5.90 7.94
CA SER A 316 -2.28 -5.33 6.60
C SER A 316 -3.47 -5.77 5.74
N TRP A 317 -3.86 -7.05 5.80
CA TRP A 317 -5.02 -7.55 5.05
C TRP A 317 -6.37 -7.01 5.56
N LEU A 318 -6.54 -6.91 6.88
CA LEU A 318 -7.78 -6.42 7.47
C LEU A 318 -7.86 -4.89 7.53
N GLU A 319 -6.78 -4.18 7.16
CA GLU A 319 -6.65 -2.73 7.38
C GLU A 319 -6.86 -2.39 8.87
N THR A 320 -6.22 -3.14 9.76
CA THR A 320 -6.36 -2.99 11.23
C THR A 320 -5.02 -2.73 11.89
N SER A 321 -4.05 -2.18 11.15
CA SER A 321 -2.77 -1.78 11.72
C SER A 321 -3.00 -0.72 12.80
N LEU A 322 -2.28 -0.85 13.93
CA LEU A 322 -2.37 0.12 15.02
C LEU A 322 -1.95 1.52 14.56
N GLN A 323 -0.94 1.59 13.69
CA GLN A 323 -0.32 2.83 13.24
C GLN A 323 -1.17 3.56 12.20
N GLU A 324 -1.90 2.85 11.34
CA GLU A 324 -2.57 3.45 10.17
C GLU A 324 -4.10 3.35 10.24
N HIS A 325 -4.65 2.46 11.04
CA HIS A 325 -6.10 2.25 11.07
C HIS A 325 -6.67 2.29 12.48
N SER A 326 -5.87 2.61 13.51
CA SER A 326 -6.35 2.64 14.90
C SER A 326 -7.03 1.32 15.27
N LEU A 327 -6.40 0.19 14.90
CA LEU A 327 -6.98 -1.16 15.01
C LEU A 327 -8.26 -1.37 14.20
N GLY A 328 -8.51 -0.59 13.16
CA GLY A 328 -9.74 -0.63 12.34
C GLY A 328 -10.96 -0.02 13.03
N LEU A 329 -10.75 0.86 14.03
CA LEU A 329 -11.82 1.55 14.76
C LEU A 329 -12.06 2.95 14.18
N THR A 330 -13.32 3.37 14.13
CA THR A 330 -13.66 4.77 13.83
C THR A 330 -13.22 5.71 14.96
N PRO A 331 -13.06 7.03 14.73
CA PRO A 331 -12.63 7.96 15.78
C PRO A 331 -13.48 7.90 17.06
N ALA A 332 -14.80 7.77 16.94
CA ALA A 332 -15.70 7.64 18.10
C ALA A 332 -15.50 6.31 18.86
N GLN A 333 -15.34 5.20 18.13
CA GLN A 333 -15.05 3.89 18.74
C GLN A 333 -13.67 3.84 19.39
N TRP A 334 -12.71 4.61 18.87
CA TRP A 334 -11.38 4.71 19.43
C TRP A 334 -11.37 5.44 20.77
N GLU A 335 -12.14 6.52 20.91
CA GLU A 335 -12.30 7.24 22.18
C GLU A 335 -12.91 6.34 23.26
N GLU A 336 -14.01 5.64 22.95
CA GLU A 336 -14.63 4.67 23.86
C GLU A 336 -13.68 3.53 24.22
N PHE A 337 -12.94 3.01 23.23
CA PHE A 337 -11.94 1.99 23.45
C PHE A 337 -10.84 2.48 24.40
N TRP A 338 -10.32 3.69 24.18
CA TRP A 338 -9.25 4.31 24.98
C TRP A 338 -9.66 4.57 26.43
N GLU A 339 -10.89 5.03 26.66
CA GLU A 339 -11.43 5.28 28.00
C GLU A 339 -11.50 3.99 28.82
N ASN A 340 -11.84 2.87 28.19
CA ASN A 340 -11.95 1.56 28.83
C ASN A 340 -10.60 0.86 29.10
N LEU A 341 -9.47 1.41 28.63
CA LEU A 341 -8.15 0.81 28.83
C LEU A 341 -7.58 1.05 30.23
N THR A 342 -6.94 0.01 30.78
CA THR A 342 -6.15 0.14 32.00
C THR A 342 -4.88 0.98 31.77
N PRO A 343 -4.29 1.62 32.81
CA PRO A 343 -3.08 2.41 32.67
C PRO A 343 -1.90 1.63 32.03
N LEU A 344 -1.77 0.35 32.36
CA LEU A 344 -0.76 -0.53 31.77
C LEU A 344 -0.99 -0.76 30.28
N GLN A 345 -2.25 -0.97 29.89
CA GLN A 345 -2.63 -1.18 28.49
C GLN A 345 -2.43 0.09 27.65
N ARG A 346 -2.73 1.28 28.20
CA ARG A 346 -2.45 2.56 27.53
C ARG A 346 -0.96 2.75 27.26
N GLN A 347 -0.11 2.53 28.27
CA GLN A 347 1.34 2.59 28.10
C GLN A 347 1.87 1.60 27.08
N LEU A 348 1.36 0.36 27.08
CA LEU A 348 1.74 -0.65 26.11
C LEU A 348 1.36 -0.20 24.68
N LEU A 349 0.16 0.37 24.51
CA LEU A 349 -0.37 0.84 23.24
C LEU A 349 0.40 2.06 22.70
N GLU A 350 0.77 3.01 23.56
CA GLU A 350 1.64 4.15 23.23
C GLU A 350 3.04 3.70 22.80
N GLN A 351 3.65 2.74 23.51
CA GLN A 351 4.97 2.23 23.15
C GLN A 351 4.95 1.44 21.83
N GLN A 352 3.87 0.71 21.55
CA GLN A 352 3.68 0.06 20.26
C GLN A 352 3.46 1.08 19.13
N LYS A 353 2.70 2.16 19.40
CA LYS A 353 2.52 3.27 18.46
C LYS A 353 3.85 3.99 18.16
N ALA A 354 4.76 4.04 19.12
CA ALA A 354 6.12 4.54 18.95
C ALA A 354 7.07 3.57 18.20
N GLY A 355 6.57 2.41 17.74
CA GLY A 355 7.33 1.45 16.94
C GLY A 355 8.24 0.51 17.73
N LYS A 356 8.10 0.43 19.06
CA LYS A 356 8.87 -0.50 19.89
C LYS A 356 8.35 -1.94 19.74
N THR A 357 9.26 -2.91 19.69
CA THR A 357 8.88 -4.34 19.64
C THR A 357 8.35 -4.80 21.00
N LEU A 358 7.54 -5.87 21.03
CA LEU A 358 6.98 -6.40 22.27
C LEU A 358 8.07 -6.85 23.26
N GLU A 359 9.25 -7.26 22.78
CA GLU A 359 10.40 -7.60 23.61
C GLU A 359 11.06 -6.37 24.25
N ALA A 360 11.13 -5.26 23.52
CA ALA A 360 11.63 -3.99 24.05
C ALA A 360 10.67 -3.43 25.10
N ILE A 361 9.36 -3.50 24.84
CA ILE A 361 8.31 -3.09 25.79
C ILE A 361 8.36 -3.94 27.06
N ALA A 362 8.60 -5.25 26.94
CA ALA A 362 8.75 -6.13 28.09
C ALA A 362 9.93 -5.73 28.99
N LYS A 363 11.06 -5.33 28.39
CA LYS A 363 12.21 -4.82 29.13
C LYS A 363 11.92 -3.46 29.78
N ASP A 364 11.29 -2.54 29.05
CA ASP A 364 10.98 -1.18 29.55
C ASP A 364 9.95 -1.20 30.68
N LEU A 365 8.96 -2.09 30.62
CA LEU A 365 7.92 -2.24 31.65
C LEU A 365 8.32 -3.21 32.76
N ASN A 366 9.52 -3.80 32.71
CA ASN A 366 10.00 -4.84 33.62
C ASN A 366 9.01 -6.03 33.78
N LEU A 367 8.37 -6.41 32.67
CA LEU A 367 7.38 -7.48 32.60
C LEU A 367 7.93 -8.68 31.83
N LYS A 368 7.39 -9.86 32.10
CA LYS A 368 7.69 -11.03 31.25
C LYS A 368 7.04 -10.82 29.88
N ILE A 369 7.76 -11.19 28.80
CA ILE A 369 7.25 -11.12 27.42
C ILE A 369 5.86 -11.78 27.29
N ASN A 370 5.63 -12.89 27.99
CA ASN A 370 4.34 -13.58 28.00
C ASN A 370 3.19 -12.73 28.58
N GLN A 371 3.47 -11.86 29.55
CA GLN A 371 2.47 -10.95 30.11
C GLN A 371 2.15 -9.82 29.13
N VAL A 372 3.16 -9.26 28.47
CA VAL A 372 2.99 -8.24 27.42
C VAL A 372 2.19 -8.79 26.24
N ILE A 373 2.50 -10.00 25.78
CA ILE A 373 1.72 -10.69 24.73
C ILE A 373 0.27 -10.92 25.20
N GLY A 374 0.07 -11.29 26.46
CA GLY A 374 -1.26 -11.49 27.04
C GLY A 374 -2.10 -10.21 27.05
N GLU A 375 -1.53 -9.10 27.49
CA GLU A 375 -2.20 -7.79 27.50
C GLU A 375 -2.43 -7.26 26.08
N TRP A 376 -1.46 -7.42 25.18
CA TRP A 376 -1.63 -7.09 23.76
C TRP A 376 -2.75 -7.90 23.11
N SER A 377 -2.86 -9.19 23.46
CA SER A 377 -3.94 -10.05 22.96
C SER A 377 -5.29 -9.56 23.43
N LYS A 378 -5.41 -9.12 24.70
CA LYS A 378 -6.66 -8.56 25.24
C LYS A 378 -7.07 -7.29 24.52
N LEU A 379 -6.11 -6.39 24.27
CA LEU A 379 -6.32 -5.16 23.51
C LEU A 379 -6.84 -5.44 22.09
N TYR A 380 -6.17 -6.33 21.38
CA TYR A 380 -6.57 -6.69 20.01
C TYR A 380 -7.95 -7.33 19.96
N LEU A 381 -8.27 -8.24 20.89
CA LEU A 381 -9.58 -8.89 20.97
C LEU A 381 -10.69 -7.90 21.33
N ALA A 382 -10.43 -6.95 22.22
CA ALA A 382 -11.38 -5.90 22.56
C ALA A 382 -11.68 -4.99 21.36
N ALA A 383 -10.65 -4.55 20.63
CA ALA A 383 -10.83 -3.80 19.39
C ALA A 383 -11.60 -4.63 18.33
N GLN A 384 -11.27 -5.92 18.18
CA GLN A 384 -12.00 -6.81 17.27
C GLN A 384 -13.47 -6.96 17.66
N ALA A 385 -13.80 -7.04 18.94
CA ALA A 385 -15.19 -7.15 19.41
C ALA A 385 -16.00 -5.91 19.02
N ILE A 386 -15.45 -4.71 19.17
CA ILE A 386 -16.09 -3.45 18.77
C ILE A 386 -16.38 -3.44 17.27
N ARG A 387 -15.41 -3.86 16.44
CA ARG A 387 -15.59 -3.98 14.98
C ARG A 387 -16.65 -5.01 14.56
N SER A 388 -16.82 -6.07 15.34
CA SER A 388 -17.73 -7.18 15.02
C SER A 388 -19.15 -6.94 15.54
N ALA A 389 -19.33 -5.97 16.45
CA ALA A 389 -20.61 -5.56 17.02
C ALA A 389 -21.26 -4.40 16.25
N SER A 390 -20.50 -3.76 15.35
CA SER A 390 -20.97 -2.79 14.36
C SER A 390 -21.34 -3.52 13.08
#